data_AF-A0A844M7U9-F1
#
_entry.id   AF-A0A844M7U9-F1
#
_cell.length_a   1.000
_cell.length_b   1.000
_cell.length_c   1.000
_cell.angle_alpha   90.00
_cell.angle_beta   90.00
_cell.angle_gamma   90.00
#
_symmetry.space_group_name_H-M   'P 1'
#
loop_
_entity.id
_entity.type
_entity.pdbx_description
1 polymer ?
#
loop_
_entity_poly.entity_id
_entity_poly.type
_entity_poly.pdbx_seq_one_letter_code
_entity_poly.pdbx_strand_id
1 'polypeptide(L)'
;MLKRDIQGKFALHDDDYRQVRSVRLTDETWKALGIAAECLGMSRADYLEKVIKGNVNPSNTREKEPIDQAKATVVELATTPRQEATLLTLRDQVLRQLKLGKQAPSYKAALKALNYFIAALSS
;
A
#
# COMPACT_ATOMS: atom_id res chain seq x y z
N MET A 1 10.11 -34.55 12.15
CA MET A 1 10.60 -35.26 10.95
C MET A 1 9.36 -35.78 10.22
N LEU A 2 8.89 -35.07 9.20
CA LEU A 2 7.63 -35.38 8.52
C LEU A 2 7.77 -36.71 7.75
N LYS A 3 6.83 -37.62 8.00
CA LYS A 3 6.78 -38.95 7.40
C LYS A 3 6.47 -38.79 5.91
N ARG A 4 7.28 -39.43 5.05
CA ARG A 4 7.02 -39.46 3.60
C ARG A 4 5.76 -40.29 3.37
N ASP A 5 4.81 -39.77 2.61
CA ASP A 5 3.55 -40.46 2.32
C ASP A 5 3.74 -41.56 1.26
N ILE A 6 4.63 -41.33 0.28
CA ILE A 6 4.95 -42.27 -0.80
C ILE A 6 6.44 -42.13 -1.19
N GLN A 7 7.12 -43.22 -1.53
CA GLN A 7 8.53 -43.20 -1.93
C GLN A 7 8.74 -42.29 -3.15
N GLY A 8 9.52 -41.22 -2.97
CA GLY A 8 9.86 -40.27 -4.04
C GLY A 8 8.90 -39.09 -4.20
N LYS A 9 7.88 -38.94 -3.34
CA LYS A 9 7.01 -37.76 -3.32
C LYS A 9 7.14 -37.02 -2.00
N PHE A 10 7.29 -35.70 -2.09
CA PHE A 10 7.18 -34.83 -0.91
C PHE A 10 5.72 -34.82 -0.47
N ALA A 11 5.49 -34.79 0.85
CA ALA A 11 4.15 -34.61 1.39
C ALA A 11 3.56 -33.29 0.86
N LEU A 12 2.30 -33.33 0.42
CA LEU A 12 1.59 -32.12 0.00
C LEU A 12 1.53 -31.19 1.22
N HIS A 13 2.19 -30.04 1.12
CA HIS A 13 2.31 -29.12 2.26
C HIS A 13 1.06 -28.25 2.44
N ASP A 14 0.21 -28.17 1.39
CA ASP A 14 -1.05 -27.44 1.33
C ASP A 14 -1.88 -27.95 0.12
N ASP A 15 -3.20 -28.12 0.29
CA ASP A 15 -4.15 -28.55 -0.78
C ASP A 15 -4.61 -27.38 -1.68
N ASP A 16 -4.25 -26.15 -1.32
CA ASP A 16 -4.59 -24.95 -2.10
C ASP A 16 -3.63 -24.76 -3.28
N TYR A 17 -4.10 -25.11 -4.48
CA TYR A 17 -3.42 -24.76 -5.73
C TYR A 17 -3.31 -23.23 -5.86
N ARG A 18 -2.17 -22.67 -5.47
CA ARG A 18 -1.90 -21.24 -5.70
C ARG A 18 -1.70 -20.99 -7.19
N GLN A 19 -2.44 -20.03 -7.75
CA GLN A 19 -2.24 -19.62 -9.14
C GLN A 19 -0.91 -18.87 -9.28
N VAL A 20 0.08 -19.53 -9.91
CA VAL A 20 1.41 -18.95 -10.11
C VAL A 20 1.42 -18.04 -11.34
N ARG A 21 2.02 -16.86 -11.20
CA ARG A 21 2.25 -15.89 -12.30
C ARG A 21 3.73 -15.52 -12.34
N SER A 22 4.23 -15.18 -13.52
CA SER A 22 5.59 -14.68 -13.71
C SER A 22 5.60 -13.17 -13.89
N VAL A 23 6.53 -12.47 -13.23
CA VAL A 23 6.76 -11.03 -13.38
C VAL A 23 8.21 -10.83 -13.86
N ARG A 24 8.40 -9.93 -14.84
CA ARG A 24 9.74 -9.54 -15.31
C ARG A 24 10.20 -8.30 -14.55
N LEU A 25 11.41 -8.36 -14.00
CA LEU A 25 12.03 -7.29 -13.22
C LEU A 25 13.48 -7.13 -13.67
N THR A 26 14.07 -5.96 -13.42
CA THR A 26 15.52 -5.80 -13.53
C THR A 26 16.21 -6.52 -12.37
N ASP A 27 17.47 -6.91 -12.56
CA ASP A 27 18.24 -7.63 -11.54
C ASP A 27 18.35 -6.84 -10.23
N GLU A 28 18.62 -5.53 -10.34
CA GLU A 28 18.65 -4.61 -9.20
C GLU A 28 17.31 -4.58 -8.44
N THR A 29 16.19 -4.56 -9.16
CA THR A 29 14.86 -4.56 -8.54
C THR A 29 14.58 -5.90 -7.85
N TRP A 30 14.99 -7.00 -8.47
CA TRP A 30 14.83 -8.33 -7.89
C TRP A 30 15.64 -8.51 -6.60
N LYS A 31 16.86 -7.97 -6.57
CA LYS A 31 17.71 -7.96 -5.39
C LYS A 31 17.14 -7.10 -4.27
N ALA A 32 16.69 -5.88 -4.58
CA ALA A 32 16.05 -4.98 -3.61
C ALA A 32 14.79 -5.61 -3.00
N LEU A 33 13.99 -6.30 -3.82
CA LEU A 33 12.82 -7.04 -3.36
C LEU A 33 13.19 -8.16 -2.38
N GLY A 34 14.27 -8.89 -2.66
CA GLY A 34 14.82 -9.92 -1.78
C GLY A 34 15.17 -9.37 -0.39
N ILE A 35 15.96 -8.29 -0.36
CA ILE A 35 16.38 -7.64 0.88
C ILE A 35 15.14 -7.16 1.68
N ALA A 36 14.18 -6.51 1.02
CA ALA A 36 12.96 -6.03 1.68
C ALA A 36 12.13 -7.17 2.29
N ALA A 37 12.00 -8.30 1.59
CA ALA A 37 11.27 -9.47 2.06
C ALA A 37 11.98 -10.13 3.26
N GLU A 38 13.32 -10.24 3.20
CA GLU A 38 14.15 -10.78 4.28
C GLU A 38 14.09 -9.92 5.54
N CYS A 39 14.12 -8.59 5.41
CA CYS A 39 13.94 -7.68 6.55
C CYS A 39 12.59 -7.86 7.26
N LEU A 40 11.58 -8.38 6.56
CA LEU A 40 10.25 -8.65 7.09
C LEU A 40 10.05 -10.13 7.48
N GLY A 41 11.08 -10.98 7.35
CA GLY A 41 11.03 -12.40 7.68
C GLY A 41 10.03 -13.20 6.84
N MET A 42 9.76 -12.78 5.60
CA MET A 42 8.80 -13.41 4.71
C MET A 42 9.41 -13.78 3.36
N SER A 43 8.74 -14.65 2.60
CA SER A 43 9.21 -14.97 1.26
C SER A 43 9.01 -13.78 0.31
N ARG A 44 9.84 -13.70 -0.74
CA ARG A 44 9.69 -12.70 -1.81
C ARG A 44 8.28 -12.72 -2.41
N ALA A 45 7.67 -13.91 -2.53
CA ALA A 45 6.32 -14.06 -3.06
C ALA A 45 5.26 -13.49 -2.10
N ASP A 46 5.34 -13.81 -0.81
CA ASP A 46 4.40 -13.30 0.20
C ASP A 46 4.52 -11.78 0.36
N TYR A 47 5.74 -11.25 0.27
CA TYR A 47 5.96 -9.81 0.26
C TYR A 47 5.27 -9.15 -0.92
N LEU A 48 5.39 -9.75 -2.11
CA LEU A 48 4.78 -9.23 -3.34
C LEU A 48 3.25 -9.30 -3.27
N GLU A 49 2.68 -10.38 -2.72
CA GLU A 49 1.24 -10.46 -2.43
C GLU A 49 0.78 -9.37 -1.45
N LYS A 50 1.54 -9.12 -0.38
CA LYS A 50 1.21 -8.10 0.62
C LYS A 50 1.23 -6.69 0.01
N VAL A 51 2.22 -6.41 -0.84
CA VAL A 51 2.31 -5.15 -1.58
C VAL A 51 1.12 -4.98 -2.52
N ILE A 52 0.70 -6.03 -3.23
CA ILE A 52 -0.46 -5.96 -4.14
C ILE A 52 -1.78 -5.84 -3.35
N LYS A 53 -1.97 -6.61 -2.28
CA LYS A 53 -3.17 -6.53 -1.42
C LYS A 53 -3.35 -5.14 -0.79
N GLY A 54 -2.24 -4.48 -0.43
CA GLY A 54 -2.26 -3.11 0.10
C GLY A 54 -2.52 -2.03 -0.97
N ASN A 55 -2.26 -2.33 -2.24
CA ASN A 55 -2.47 -1.41 -3.35
C ASN A 55 -3.78 -1.75 -4.08
N VAL A 56 -4.88 -1.12 -3.64
CA VAL A 56 -6.25 -1.36 -4.16
C VAL A 56 -6.35 -1.12 -5.69
N ASN A 57 -5.44 -0.34 -6.28
CA ASN A 57 -5.42 -0.06 -7.73
C ASN A 57 -4.04 -0.32 -8.35
N PRO A 58 -3.64 -1.58 -8.62
CA PRO A 58 -2.31 -1.85 -9.19
C PRO A 58 -2.26 -1.68 -10.71
N SER A 59 -3.26 -1.07 -11.35
CA SER A 59 -3.30 -0.95 -12.81
C SER A 59 -3.79 0.42 -13.26
N ASN A 60 -3.04 1.01 -14.19
CA ASN A 60 -3.43 2.17 -14.98
C ASN A 60 -4.22 1.79 -16.26
N THR A 61 -4.47 0.49 -16.48
CA THR A 61 -5.06 -0.07 -17.71
C THR A 61 -6.20 -1.06 -17.46
N ARG A 62 -6.52 -1.37 -16.20
CA ARG A 62 -7.59 -2.31 -15.86
C ARG A 62 -8.93 -1.60 -16.01
N GLU A 63 -9.64 -1.89 -17.09
CA GLU A 63 -11.09 -1.66 -17.11
C GLU A 63 -11.71 -2.47 -15.97
N LYS A 64 -12.51 -1.79 -15.15
CA LYS A 64 -13.29 -2.43 -14.09
C LYS A 64 -14.32 -3.33 -14.75
N GLU A 65 -14.01 -4.61 -14.87
CA GLU A 65 -15.05 -5.62 -15.03
C GLU A 65 -16.04 -5.47 -13.85
N PRO A 66 -17.35 -5.39 -14.11
CA PRO A 66 -18.34 -5.36 -13.04
C PRO A 66 -18.31 -6.72 -12.34
N ILE A 67 -17.74 -6.75 -11.14
CA ILE A 67 -17.82 -7.91 -10.26
C ILE A 67 -19.25 -7.94 -9.75
N ASP A 68 -20.02 -8.93 -10.20
CA ASP A 68 -21.35 -9.22 -9.70
C ASP A 68 -21.33 -9.33 -8.17
N GLN A 69 -22.20 -8.53 -7.56
CA GLN A 69 -22.35 -8.37 -6.12
C GLN A 69 -22.94 -9.63 -5.49
N ALA A 70 -22.19 -10.30 -4.62
CA ALA A 70 -22.78 -11.13 -3.56
C ALA A 70 -21.78 -11.35 -2.41
N LYS A 71 -21.74 -10.36 -1.50
CA LYS A 71 -21.23 -10.37 -0.10
C LYS A 71 -20.26 -9.22 0.16
N ALA A 72 -20.81 -8.03 0.43
CA ALA A 72 -20.42 -7.13 1.52
C ALA A 72 -21.19 -5.80 1.40
N THR A 73 -22.52 -5.85 1.55
CA THR A 73 -23.23 -4.83 2.34
C THR A 73 -22.60 -4.88 3.74
N VAL A 74 -22.07 -3.83 4.37
CA VAL A 74 -22.40 -2.41 4.41
C VAL A 74 -21.11 -1.70 4.85
N VAL A 75 -20.68 -0.64 4.17
CA VAL A 75 -20.31 0.69 4.72
C VAL A 75 -19.96 1.56 3.51
N GLU A 76 -21.00 2.06 2.85
CA GLU A 76 -20.90 3.24 2.00
C GLU A 76 -21.41 4.43 2.84
N LEU A 77 -20.85 5.62 2.56
CA LEU A 77 -21.13 6.93 3.18
C LEU A 77 -20.56 7.19 4.59
N ALA A 78 -19.26 7.53 4.68
CA ALA A 78 -18.74 8.58 5.60
C ALA A 78 -17.21 8.85 5.42
N THR A 79 -16.65 8.80 4.21
CA THR A 79 -15.18 8.83 4.02
C THR A 79 -14.58 10.24 3.82
N THR A 80 -15.38 11.29 3.73
CA THR A 80 -14.91 12.68 3.60
C THR A 80 -14.21 13.26 4.84
N PRO A 81 -14.70 13.09 6.10
CA PRO A 81 -14.07 13.76 7.25
C PRO A 81 -12.72 13.14 7.67
N ARG A 82 -12.49 11.85 7.34
CA ARG A 82 -11.28 11.13 7.77
C ARG A 82 -10.04 11.56 6.99
N GLN A 83 -10.18 11.87 5.70
CA GLN A 83 -9.06 12.25 4.85
C GLN A 83 -8.62 13.70 5.10
N GLU A 84 -9.57 14.62 5.29
CA GLU A 84 -9.26 16.00 5.65
C GLU A 84 -8.50 16.08 6.99
N ALA A 85 -8.94 15.36 8.02
CA ALA A 85 -8.25 15.32 9.31
C ALA A 85 -6.79 14.84 9.17
N THR A 86 -6.52 13.85 8.31
CA THR A 86 -5.15 13.40 8.05
C THR A 86 -4.31 14.45 7.31
N LEU A 87 -4.88 15.16 6.33
CA LEU A 87 -4.19 16.22 5.59
C LEU A 87 -3.84 17.42 6.48
N LEU A 88 -4.75 17.79 7.39
CA LEU A 88 -4.50 18.84 8.38
C LEU A 88 -3.40 18.44 9.37
N THR A 89 -3.33 17.16 9.75
CA THR A 89 -2.27 16.66 10.64
C THR A 89 -0.89 16.70 9.95
N LEU A 90 -0.83 16.32 8.67
CA LEU A 90 0.40 16.36 7.88
C LEU A 90 0.90 17.79 7.65
N ARG A 91 0.01 18.76 7.43
CA ARG A 91 0.40 20.18 7.30
C ARG A 91 1.14 20.67 8.55
N ASP A 92 0.65 20.29 9.72
CA ASP A 92 1.20 20.73 11.01
C ASP A 92 2.54 20.05 11.27
N GLN A 93 2.71 18.80 10.83
CA GLN A 93 3.99 18.10 10.85
C GLN A 93 5.03 18.78 9.94
N VAL A 94 4.67 19.13 8.71
CA VAL A 94 5.56 19.83 7.78
C VAL A 94 5.99 21.19 8.35
N LEU A 95 5.04 21.95 8.91
CA LEU A 95 5.33 23.24 9.54
C LEU A 95 6.27 23.11 10.76
N ARG A 96 6.19 22.01 11.52
CA ARG A 96 7.16 21.72 12.60
C ARG A 96 8.53 21.35 12.07
N GLN A 97 8.61 20.59 10.98
CA GLN A 97 9.88 20.20 10.35
C GLN A 97 10.64 21.38 9.75
N LEU A 98 9.92 22.37 9.22
CA LEU A 98 10.52 23.60 8.70
C LEU A 98 11.17 24.47 9.80
N LYS A 99 10.90 24.19 11.08
CA LYS A 99 11.46 24.91 12.25
C LYS A 99 11.33 26.44 12.17
N LEU A 100 10.30 26.92 11.47
CA LEU A 100 10.07 28.35 11.30
C LEU A 100 9.38 28.90 12.54
N GLY A 101 9.78 30.11 12.97
CA GLY A 101 9.06 30.82 14.02
C GLY A 101 7.62 31.12 13.57
N LYS A 102 6.64 30.95 14.46
CA LYS A 102 5.20 31.16 14.14
C LYS A 102 4.89 32.58 13.61
N GLN A 103 5.75 33.56 13.92
CA GLN A 103 5.64 34.94 13.46
C GLN A 103 6.46 35.25 12.21
N ALA A 104 7.29 34.31 11.74
CA ALA A 104 8.12 34.53 10.56
C ALA A 104 7.23 34.67 9.31
N PRO A 105 7.56 35.59 8.39
CA PRO A 105 6.82 35.75 7.13
C PRO A 105 6.85 34.48 6.28
N SER A 106 7.94 33.72 6.32
CA SER A 106 8.08 32.41 5.67
C SER A 106 7.11 31.35 6.22
N TYR A 107 6.85 31.37 7.54
CA TYR A 107 5.89 30.46 8.17
C TYR A 107 4.46 30.71 7.64
N LYS A 108 4.08 32.00 7.57
CA LYS A 108 2.76 32.40 7.06
C LYS A 108 2.59 32.07 5.57
N ALA A 109 3.64 32.25 4.78
CA ALA A 109 3.65 31.88 3.37
C ALA A 109 3.48 30.37 3.17
N ALA A 110 4.23 29.55 3.92
CA ALA A 110 4.12 28.09 3.88
C ALA A 110 2.74 27.60 4.32
N LEU A 111 2.20 28.14 5.42
CA LEU A 111 0.85 27.81 5.89
C LEU A 111 -0.22 28.12 4.84
N LYS A 112 -0.13 29.29 4.18
CA LYS A 112 -1.06 29.69 3.12
C LYS A 112 -1.01 28.73 1.92
N ALA A 113 0.20 28.38 1.47
CA ALA A 113 0.39 27.45 0.35
C ALA A 113 -0.16 26.04 0.67
N LEU A 114 0.10 25.53 1.88
CA LEU A 114 -0.40 24.24 2.33
C LEU A 114 -1.93 24.20 2.42
N ASN A 115 -2.56 25.26 2.96
CA ASN A 115 -4.02 25.32 3.02
C ASN A 115 -4.66 25.40 1.62
N TYR A 116 -4.05 26.12 0.68
CA TYR A 116 -4.50 26.15 -0.71
C TYR A 116 -4.39 24.77 -1.37
N PHE A 117 -3.30 24.06 -1.13
CA PHE A 117 -3.09 22.71 -1.64
C PHE A 117 -4.13 21.72 -1.10
N ILE A 118 -4.44 21.78 0.21
CA ILE A 118 -5.49 20.94 0.82
C ILE A 118 -6.87 21.27 0.23
N ALA A 119 -7.17 22.54 0.00
CA ALA A 119 -8.42 22.96 -0.64
C ALA A 119 -8.54 22.43 -2.08
N ALA A 120 -7.44 22.42 -2.84
CA ALA A 120 -7.43 21.89 -4.21
C ALA A 120 -7.56 20.36 -4.29
N LEU A 121 -7.23 19.63 -3.21
CA LEU A 121 -7.42 18.18 -3.12
C LEU A 121 -8.81 17.77 -2.63
N SER A 122 -9.57 18.73 -2.07
CA SER A 122 -10.94 18.52 -1.58
C SER A 122 -12.00 19.07 -2.53
N SER A 123 -11.59 19.74 -3.63
CA SER A 123 -12.45 20.16 -4.75
C SER A 123 -12.60 19.08 -5.80
#